data_AF-A0AAP3ELB1-F1
#
_entry.id   AF-A0AAP3ELB1-F1
#
_cell.length_a   1.000
_cell.length_b   1.000
_cell.length_c   1.000
_cell.angle_alpha   90.00
_cell.angle_beta   90.00
_cell.angle_gamma   90.00
#
_symmetry.space_group_name_H-M   'P 1'
#
loop_
_entity.id
_entity.type
_entity.pdbx_description
1 polymer ?
#
loop_
_entity_poly.entity_id
_entity_poly.type
_entity_poly.pdbx_seq_one_letter_code
_entity_poly.pdbx_strand_id
1 'polypeptide(L)' 'GVPVDKRFVLRLGKQVVGIENKGVGKVRLQAADTVSPKVEKEVIQ' A
#
# COMPACT_ATOMS: atom_id res chain seq x y z
N GLY A 1 2.08 9.52 -6.71
CA GLY A 1 1.29 8.44 -6.11
C GLY A 1 2.23 7.49 -5.39
N VAL A 2 1.82 6.90 -4.27
CA VAL A 2 2.64 5.91 -3.56
C VAL A 2 2.84 4.71 -4.52
N PRO A 3 4.08 4.28 -4.79
CA PRO A 3 4.32 3.10 -5.62
C PRO A 3 3.74 1.87 -4.92
N VAL A 4 2.87 1.14 -5.62
CA VAL A 4 2.27 -0.11 -5.14
C VAL A 4 2.75 -1.24 -6.04
N ASP A 5 3.43 -2.21 -5.44
CA ASP A 5 3.96 -3.35 -6.19
C ASP A 5 2.85 -4.34 -6.57
N LYS A 6 2.92 -4.83 -7.81
CA LYS A 6 2.00 -5.87 -8.30
C LYS A 6 2.27 -7.23 -7.67
N ARG A 7 3.52 -7.49 -7.28
CA ARG A 7 4.01 -8.78 -6.80
C ARG A 7 4.85 -8.59 -5.56
N PHE A 8 4.64 -9.42 -4.56
CA PHE A 8 5.40 -9.39 -3.31
C PHE A 8 5.56 -10.81 -2.75
N VAL A 9 6.46 -10.96 -1.78
CA VAL A 9 6.83 -12.25 -1.22
C VAL A 9 6.66 -12.22 0.30
N LEU A 10 6.00 -13.23 0.85
CA LEU A 10 6.05 -13.54 2.28
C LEU A 10 7.08 -14.63 2.52
N ARG A 11 7.98 -14.43 3.49
CA ARG A 11 9.02 -15.40 3.84
C ARG A 11 8.97 -15.70 5.34
N LEU A 12 9.03 -16.99 5.68
CA LEU A 12 9.16 -17.48 7.05
C LEU A 12 10.21 -18.59 7.10
N GLY A 13 11.41 -18.26 7.58
CA GLY A 13 12.56 -19.16 7.52
C GLY A 13 12.86 -19.58 6.07
N LYS A 14 12.75 -20.89 5.79
CA LYS A 14 12.93 -21.46 4.45
C LYS A 14 11.66 -21.44 3.59
N GLN A 15 10.50 -21.11 4.16
CA GLN A 15 9.24 -21.06 3.42
C GLN A 15 9.10 -19.74 2.68
N VAL A 16 8.59 -19.80 1.44
CA VAL A 16 8.41 -18.66 0.55
C VAL A 16 7.06 -18.76 -0.13
N VAL A 17 6.25 -17.70 -0.05
CA VAL A 17 4.98 -17.57 -0.75
C VAL A 17 5.02 -16.31 -1.60
N GLY A 18 4.90 -16.47 -2.93
CA GLY A 18 4.71 -15.36 -3.85
C GLY A 18 3.24 -14.97 -3.95
N ILE A 19 2.96 -13.67 -3.90
CA ILE A 19 1.61 -13.11 -3.97
C ILE A 19 1.55 -12.17 -5.17
N GLU A 20 0.50 -12.31 -5.99
CA GLU A 20 0.21 -11.41 -7.12
C GLU A 20 -1.14 -10.72 -6.90
N ASN A 21 -1.11 -9.38 -6.85
CA ASN A 21 -2.31 -8.57 -6.71
C ASN A 21 -2.93 -8.28 -8.09
N LYS A 22 -3.99 -9.01 -8.45
CA LYS A 22 -4.76 -8.80 -9.70
C LYS A 22 -5.62 -7.53 -9.69
N GLY A 23 -5.66 -6.81 -8.57
CA GLY A 23 -6.40 -5.56 -8.37
C GLY A 23 -5.53 -4.29 -8.50
N VAL A 24 -4.22 -4.41 -8.75
CA VAL A 24 -3.34 -3.25 -8.95
C VAL A 24 -3.88 -2.34 -10.05
N GLY A 25 -3.99 -1.05 -9.73
CA GLY A 25 -4.49 -0.03 -10.65
C GLY A 25 -6.02 0.08 -10.75
N LYS A 26 -6.81 -0.83 -10.16
CA LYS A 26 -8.28 -0.76 -10.18
C LYS A 26 -8.86 0.28 -9.22
N VAL A 27 -8.17 0.55 -8.11
CA VAL A 27 -8.55 1.57 -7.12
C VAL A 27 -7.48 2.65 -7.10
N ARG A 28 -7.89 3.91 -7.23
CA ARG A 28 -7.01 5.07 -7.10
C ARG A 28 -7.09 5.61 -5.68
N LEU A 29 -5.96 5.67 -5.00
CA LEU A 29 -5.83 6.33 -3.71
C LEU A 29 -5.54 7.81 -3.94
N GLN A 30 -6.17 8.68 -3.15
CA GLN A 30 -5.83 10.10 -3.13
C GLN A 30 -4.40 10.28 -2.61
N ALA A 31 -3.69 11.27 -3.16
CA ALA A 31 -2.40 11.68 -2.61
C ALA A 31 -2.67 12.49 -1.33
N ALA A 32 -2.63 11.83 -0.18
CA ALA A 32 -2.87 12.41 1.12
C ALA A 32 -1.81 11.92 2.12
N ASP A 33 -1.60 12.68 3.18
CA ASP A 33 -0.66 12.34 4.26
C ASP A 33 -1.17 11.21 5.18
N THR A 34 -2.43 10.83 5.02
CA THR A 34 -3.06 9.75 5.79
C THR A 34 -3.65 8.70 4.85
N VAL A 35 -3.81 7.47 5.36
CA VAL A 35 -4.43 6.37 4.62
C VAL A 35 -5.96 6.49 4.53
N SER A 36 -6.56 7.45 5.25
CA SER A 36 -8.00 7.67 5.29
C SER A 36 -8.35 8.99 4.61
N PRO A 37 -9.23 9.00 3.58
CA PRO A 37 -9.65 10.25 2.93
C PRO A 37 -10.34 11.26 3.85
N LYS A 38 -10.71 10.86 5.07
CA LYS A 38 -11.45 11.68 6.04
C LYS A 38 -10.56 12.24 7.15
N VAL A 39 -9.26 11.97 7.12
CA VAL A 39 -8.33 12.35 8.19
C VAL A 39 -7.21 13.18 7.58
N GLU A 40 -6.96 14.34 8.18
CA GLU A 40 -5.86 15.22 7.83
C GLU A 40 -4.80 15.18 8.94
N LYS A 41 -3.54 15.38 8.55
CA LYS A 41 -2.43 15.48 9.51
C LYS A 41 -2.38 16.90 10.06
N GLU A 42 -2.60 17.05 11.36
CA GLU A 42 -2.39 18.32 12.05
C GLU A 42 -0.89 18.55 12.32
N VAL A 43 -0.39 19.74 12.01
CA VAL A 43 0.99 20.15 12.31
C VAL A 43 0.94 21.30 13.30
N ILE A 44 1.41 21.06 14.52
CA ILE A 44 1.49 22.04 15.61
C ILE A 44 2.91 22.63 15.61
N GLN A 45 3.03 23.97 15.61
CA GLN A 45 4.29 24.73 15.52
C GLN A 45 4.83 25.11 16.91
#